data_AF-A0A8H7UR50-F1
#
_entry.id   AF-A0A8H7UR50-F1
#
_cell.length_a   1.000
_cell.length_b   1.000
_cell.length_c   1.000
_cell.angle_alpha   90.00
_cell.angle_beta   90.00
_cell.angle_gamma   90.00
#
_symmetry.space_group_name_H-M   'P 1'
#
loop_
_entity.id
_entity.type
_entity.pdbx_description
1 polymer ?
#
loop_
_entity_poly.entity_id
_entity_poly.type
_entity_poly.pdbx_seq_one_letter_code
_entity_poly.pdbx_strand_id
1 'polypeptide(L)'
;MAFSLTQVASETRRLAAEISGLGGTPCVMLLNSWNGRDLKSMNTRIDNLLSSLCGQAQSHICYPSLYNYHSFDTSGSGPCRLAALDEMLTILLCACPVDIRPDYLCIIAARNSITYYLETLRTVHIVDGNKVPPPINLDPLRKAGIPVVAQHIYEAEISKNKEILDRRSSLWAMVKSGGHTWEQVLTMPKFKADLERYKALAEDGPPNCV
;
A
#
# COMPACT_ATOMS: atom_id res chain seq x y z
N MET A 1 -13.27 26.49 2.10
CA MET A 1 -11.95 26.83 2.68
C MET A 1 -10.90 26.39 1.69
N ALA A 2 -10.09 27.32 1.17
CA ALA A 2 -9.01 26.99 0.25
C ALA A 2 -7.83 26.48 1.08
N PHE A 3 -7.51 25.18 0.97
CA PHE A 3 -6.29 24.63 1.55
C PHE A 3 -5.06 25.29 0.93
N SER A 4 -3.97 25.48 1.66
CA SER A 4 -2.70 25.93 1.06
C SER A 4 -2.02 24.78 0.32
N LEU A 5 -1.26 25.06 -0.75
CA LEU A 5 -0.42 24.07 -1.45
C LEU A 5 0.51 23.30 -0.48
N THR A 6 0.97 23.96 0.58
CA THR A 6 1.78 23.33 1.62
C THR A 6 0.99 22.33 2.47
N GLN A 7 -0.31 22.55 2.68
CA GLN A 7 -1.17 21.64 3.45
C GLN A 7 -1.44 20.36 2.67
N VAL A 8 -1.76 20.45 1.38
CA VAL A 8 -2.00 19.28 0.53
C VAL A 8 -0.74 18.41 0.39
N ALA A 9 0.43 19.02 0.18
CA ALA A 9 1.70 18.29 0.13
C ALA A 9 2.06 17.61 1.46
N SER A 10 1.77 18.28 2.59
CA SER A 10 2.00 17.75 3.94
C SER A 10 1.07 16.56 4.23
N GLU A 11 -0.20 16.65 3.82
CA GLU A 11 -1.18 15.58 3.96
C GLU A 11 -0.80 14.34 3.15
N THR A 12 -0.41 14.47 1.87
CA THR A 12 0.04 13.34 1.06
C THR A 12 1.26 12.64 1.68
N ARG A 13 2.22 13.40 2.24
CA ARG A 13 3.35 12.84 2.98
C ARG A 13 2.92 12.16 4.27
N ARG A 14 1.95 12.71 4.99
CA ARG A 14 1.39 12.11 6.21
C ARG A 14 0.76 10.75 5.90
N LEU A 15 -0.06 10.65 4.85
CA LEU A 15 -0.64 9.39 4.42
C LEU A 15 0.42 8.38 3.98
N ALA A 16 1.41 8.82 3.18
CA ALA A 16 2.53 7.97 2.80
C ALA A 16 3.30 7.45 4.03
N ALA A 17 3.49 8.29 5.06
CA ALA A 17 4.14 7.91 6.30
C ALA A 17 3.27 6.96 7.14
N GLU A 18 1.96 7.19 7.24
CA GLU A 18 1.02 6.30 7.93
C GLU A 18 1.00 4.91 7.29
N ILE A 19 0.92 4.83 5.96
CA ILE A 19 0.98 3.56 5.22
C ILE A 19 2.37 2.91 5.37
N SER A 20 3.45 3.70 5.35
CA SER A 20 4.80 3.17 5.57
C SER A 20 4.97 2.61 6.97
N GLY A 21 4.34 3.22 7.98
CA GLY A 21 4.30 2.73 9.36
C GLY A 21 3.64 1.36 9.52
N LEU A 22 2.81 0.93 8.55
CA LEU A 22 2.28 -0.44 8.53
C LEU A 22 3.31 -1.48 8.04
N GLY A 23 4.38 -1.05 7.40
CA GLY A 23 5.37 -1.94 6.77
C GLY A 23 5.73 -1.56 5.33
N GLY A 24 4.98 -0.63 4.74
CA GLY A 24 5.25 0.05 3.46
C GLY A 24 5.47 -0.83 2.22
N THR A 25 5.33 -2.15 2.32
CA THR A 25 5.20 -3.07 1.20
C THR A 25 4.02 -4.01 1.48
N PRO A 26 3.35 -4.56 0.45
CA PRO A 26 2.15 -5.36 0.66
C PRO A 26 2.35 -6.54 1.61
N CYS A 27 3.45 -7.29 1.40
CA CYS A 27 3.76 -8.45 2.23
C CYS A 27 4.13 -8.06 3.67
N VAL A 28 4.94 -7.02 3.87
CA VAL A 28 5.36 -6.60 5.22
C VAL A 28 4.17 -6.08 6.04
N MET A 29 3.20 -5.42 5.40
CA MET A 29 1.97 -5.01 6.09
C MET A 29 1.18 -6.20 6.65
N LEU A 30 1.07 -7.28 5.86
CA LEU A 30 0.41 -8.51 6.29
C LEU A 30 1.21 -9.24 7.36
N LEU A 31 2.54 -9.31 7.22
CA LEU A 31 3.43 -9.91 8.21
C LEU A 31 3.35 -9.19 9.57
N ASN A 32 3.36 -7.85 9.57
CA ASN A 32 3.26 -7.04 10.78
C ASN A 32 1.87 -7.13 11.46
N SER A 33 0.85 -7.52 10.71
CA SER A 33 -0.52 -7.64 11.20
C SER A 33 -0.89 -9.07 11.62
N TRP A 34 -0.02 -10.05 11.33
CA TRP A 34 -0.22 -11.44 11.68
C TRP A 34 0.03 -11.68 13.17
N ASN A 35 -1.00 -12.09 13.90
CA ASN A 35 -0.92 -12.40 15.33
C ASN A 35 -0.67 -13.90 15.62
N GLY A 36 -0.40 -14.70 14.58
CA GLY A 36 -0.28 -16.16 14.68
C GLY A 36 -1.59 -16.93 14.48
N ARG A 37 -2.74 -16.25 14.37
CA ARG A 37 -4.07 -16.85 14.19
C ARG A 37 -4.85 -16.21 13.04
N ASP A 38 -4.93 -14.90 13.00
CA ASP A 38 -5.72 -14.13 12.04
C ASP A 38 -5.10 -12.75 11.75
N LEU A 39 -5.70 -12.03 10.80
CA LEU A 39 -5.31 -10.68 10.40
C LEU A 39 -6.28 -9.61 10.94
N LYS A 40 -7.13 -9.95 11.93
CA LYS A 40 -8.18 -9.03 12.44
C LYS A 40 -7.61 -7.83 13.17
N SER A 41 -6.37 -7.92 13.66
CA SER A 41 -5.63 -6.78 14.24
C SER A 41 -5.50 -5.61 13.25
N MET A 42 -5.68 -5.87 11.95
CA MET A 42 -5.62 -4.87 10.91
C MET A 42 -6.88 -4.01 10.78
N ASN A 43 -8.03 -4.43 11.34
CA ASN A 43 -9.28 -3.66 11.32
C ASN A 43 -9.05 -2.24 11.86
N THR A 44 -8.53 -2.14 13.08
CA THR A 44 -8.24 -0.85 13.72
C THR A 44 -7.24 0.00 12.94
N ARG A 45 -6.26 -0.63 12.29
CA ARG A 45 -5.25 0.07 11.50
C ARG A 45 -5.83 0.63 10.20
N ILE A 46 -6.68 -0.13 9.52
CA ILE A 46 -7.38 0.32 8.31
C ILE A 46 -8.41 1.40 8.65
N ASP A 47 -9.18 1.24 9.74
CA ASP A 47 -10.17 2.25 10.15
C ASP A 47 -9.52 3.60 10.48
N ASN A 48 -8.36 3.58 11.14
CA ASN A 48 -7.58 4.79 11.37
C ASN A 48 -7.10 5.43 10.05
N LEU A 49 -6.64 4.63 9.09
CA LEU A 49 -6.24 5.11 7.76
C LEU A 49 -7.42 5.67 6.95
N LEU A 50 -8.60 5.07 7.06
CA LEU A 50 -9.81 5.51 6.38
C LEU A 50 -10.21 6.93 6.77
N SER A 51 -10.08 7.27 8.05
CA SER A 51 -10.32 8.64 8.54
C SER A 51 -9.36 9.66 7.91
N SER A 52 -8.08 9.29 7.72
CA SER A 52 -7.08 10.11 7.01
C SER A 52 -7.35 10.19 5.50
N LEU A 53 -7.74 9.08 4.85
CA LEU A 53 -8.01 8.99 3.41
C LEU A 53 -9.20 9.85 2.98
N CYS A 54 -10.30 9.81 3.72
CA CYS A 54 -11.50 10.60 3.42
C CYS A 54 -11.24 12.12 3.54
N GLY A 55 -10.43 12.55 4.51
CA GLY A 55 -10.00 13.94 4.61
C GLY A 55 -9.16 14.39 3.41
N GLN A 56 -8.32 13.49 2.88
CA GLN A 56 -7.40 13.80 1.79
C GLN A 56 -8.05 13.85 0.40
N ALA A 57 -9.04 13.00 0.16
CA ALA A 57 -9.74 12.99 -1.12
C ALA A 57 -10.52 14.30 -1.36
N GLN A 58 -11.01 14.95 -0.30
CA GLN A 58 -11.58 16.30 -0.38
C GLN A 58 -10.52 17.38 -0.70
N SER A 59 -9.29 17.27 -0.18
CA SER A 59 -8.19 18.20 -0.47
C SER A 59 -7.69 18.13 -1.91
N HIS A 60 -7.68 16.95 -2.54
CA HIS A 60 -7.17 16.74 -3.90
C HIS A 60 -8.06 17.33 -5.01
N ILE A 61 -9.35 17.57 -4.76
CA ILE A 61 -10.24 18.31 -5.67
C ILE A 61 -9.79 19.76 -5.84
N CYS A 62 -9.11 20.34 -4.85
CA CYS A 62 -8.72 21.74 -4.85
C CYS A 62 -7.33 22.03 -5.43
N TYR A 63 -6.38 21.07 -5.45
CA TYR A 63 -4.97 21.34 -5.81
C TYR A 63 -4.29 20.25 -6.64
N PRO A 64 -4.66 20.12 -7.91
CA PRO A 64 -4.07 19.14 -8.81
C PRO A 64 -2.59 19.34 -9.16
N SER A 65 -2.03 20.52 -8.95
CA SER A 65 -0.64 20.86 -9.34
C SER A 65 0.46 20.21 -8.48
N LEU A 66 0.10 19.58 -7.35
CA LEU A 66 1.07 18.97 -6.42
C LEU A 66 1.49 17.55 -6.78
N TYR A 67 0.86 16.97 -7.80
CA TYR A 67 1.20 15.65 -8.31
C TYR A 67 2.66 15.53 -8.78
N ASN A 68 3.29 16.65 -9.15
CA ASN A 68 4.65 16.72 -9.67
C ASN A 68 5.72 17.02 -8.61
N TYR A 69 5.40 17.05 -7.31
CA TYR A 69 6.44 17.23 -6.29
C TYR A 69 7.19 15.92 -6.07
N HIS A 70 8.20 15.70 -6.91
CA HIS A 70 9.14 14.59 -6.81
C HIS A 70 9.91 14.68 -5.49
N SER A 71 9.45 13.99 -4.46
CA SER A 71 10.33 13.65 -3.35
C SER A 71 11.24 12.52 -3.81
N PHE A 72 12.55 12.79 -3.91
CA PHE A 72 13.59 11.78 -4.15
C PHE A 72 13.59 10.65 -3.08
N ASP A 73 12.87 10.83 -1.98
CA ASP A 73 12.66 9.81 -0.96
C ASP A 73 11.50 8.88 -1.34
N THR A 74 11.86 7.74 -1.92
CA THR A 74 10.94 6.64 -2.29
C THR A 74 10.15 6.10 -1.10
N SER A 75 10.66 6.25 0.12
CA SER A 75 9.97 5.85 1.36
C SER A 75 8.76 6.74 1.71
N GLY A 76 8.61 7.89 1.06
CA GLY A 76 7.51 8.85 1.28
C GLY A 76 6.66 9.14 0.03
N SER A 77 6.78 8.34 -1.03
CA SER A 77 6.02 8.57 -2.28
C SER A 77 4.56 8.11 -2.15
N GLY A 78 3.65 9.07 -1.97
CA GLY A 78 2.20 8.82 -1.85
C GLY A 78 1.64 7.79 -2.86
N PRO A 79 1.91 7.93 -4.17
CA PRO A 79 1.47 6.97 -5.18
C PRO A 79 1.93 5.53 -4.94
N CYS A 80 3.21 5.31 -4.58
CA CYS A 80 3.72 3.97 -4.35
C CYS A 80 3.14 3.34 -3.09
N ARG A 81 2.97 4.14 -2.03
CA ARG A 81 2.41 3.65 -0.76
C ARG A 81 0.94 3.30 -0.91
N LEU A 82 0.18 4.11 -1.64
CA LEU A 82 -1.21 3.82 -1.93
C LEU A 82 -1.37 2.58 -2.79
N ALA A 83 -0.53 2.39 -3.81
CA ALA A 83 -0.49 1.17 -4.60
C ALA A 83 -0.13 -0.06 -3.74
N ALA A 84 0.81 0.07 -2.79
CA ALA A 84 1.17 -1.02 -1.88
C ALA A 84 0.01 -1.40 -0.95
N LEU A 85 -0.74 -0.41 -0.46
CA LEU A 85 -1.94 -0.64 0.34
C LEU A 85 -3.00 -1.40 -0.47
N ASP A 86 -3.24 -1.01 -1.72
CA ASP A 86 -4.25 -1.68 -2.54
C ASP A 86 -3.86 -3.11 -2.96
N GLU A 87 -2.57 -3.34 -3.25
CA GLU A 87 -2.05 -4.68 -3.49
C GLU A 87 -2.20 -5.56 -2.24
N MET A 88 -1.99 -5.02 -1.04
CA MET A 88 -2.27 -5.75 0.21
C MET A 88 -3.74 -6.14 0.33
N LEU A 89 -4.68 -5.23 0.03
CA LEU A 89 -6.11 -5.54 -0.01
C LEU A 89 -6.45 -6.60 -1.06
N THR A 90 -5.75 -6.59 -2.19
CA THR A 90 -5.91 -7.60 -3.26
C THR A 90 -5.44 -8.98 -2.81
N ILE A 91 -4.33 -9.08 -2.08
CA ILE A 91 -3.89 -10.34 -1.46
C ILE A 91 -4.93 -10.86 -0.47
N LEU A 92 -5.47 -9.99 0.40
CA LEU A 92 -6.52 -10.40 1.35
C LEU A 92 -7.73 -11.02 0.65
N LEU A 93 -8.17 -10.43 -0.45
CA LEU A 93 -9.38 -10.86 -1.16
C LEU A 93 -9.16 -12.12 -2.02
N CYS A 94 -8.01 -12.23 -2.68
CA CYS A 94 -7.75 -13.27 -3.66
C CYS A 94 -6.91 -14.44 -3.14
N ALA A 95 -6.17 -14.27 -2.04
CA ALA A 95 -5.23 -15.29 -1.56
C ALA A 95 -5.47 -15.77 -0.12
N CYS A 96 -6.00 -14.94 0.78
CA CYS A 96 -6.25 -15.36 2.17
C CYS A 96 -7.60 -16.09 2.31
N PRO A 97 -7.74 -17.14 3.13
CA PRO A 97 -9.04 -17.69 3.53
C PRO A 97 -9.94 -16.65 4.22
N VAL A 98 -11.28 -16.75 4.08
CA VAL A 98 -12.22 -15.72 4.58
C VAL A 98 -12.21 -15.59 6.11
N ASP A 99 -12.00 -16.69 6.82
CA ASP A 99 -12.00 -16.80 8.28
C ASP A 99 -10.86 -16.05 8.97
N ILE A 100 -9.72 -15.88 8.28
CA ILE A 100 -8.56 -15.18 8.82
C ILE A 100 -8.49 -13.70 8.43
N ARG A 101 -9.37 -13.25 7.51
CA ARG A 101 -9.33 -11.88 6.97
C ARG A 101 -9.79 -10.85 8.02
N PRO A 102 -9.40 -9.58 7.85
CA PRO A 102 -10.10 -8.44 8.45
C PRO A 102 -11.58 -8.42 8.07
N ASP A 103 -12.36 -7.61 8.77
CA ASP A 103 -13.81 -7.50 8.55
C ASP A 103 -14.08 -7.03 7.11
N TYR A 104 -15.05 -7.68 6.46
CA TYR A 104 -15.37 -7.41 5.06
C TYR A 104 -15.69 -5.94 4.80
N LEU A 105 -16.44 -5.30 5.70
CA LEU A 105 -16.77 -3.88 5.60
C LEU A 105 -15.53 -2.98 5.61
N CYS A 106 -14.53 -3.32 6.43
CA CYS A 106 -13.27 -2.61 6.53
C CYS A 106 -12.49 -2.67 5.20
N ILE A 107 -12.42 -3.86 4.59
CA ILE A 107 -11.76 -4.08 3.29
C ILE A 107 -12.48 -3.30 2.17
N ILE A 108 -13.81 -3.36 2.12
CA ILE A 108 -14.60 -2.67 1.09
C ILE A 108 -14.51 -1.16 1.25
N ALA A 109 -14.60 -0.65 2.48
CA ALA A 109 -14.44 0.78 2.75
C ALA A 109 -13.07 1.27 2.25
N ALA A 110 -11.99 0.55 2.59
CA ALA A 110 -10.63 0.89 2.14
C ALA A 110 -10.52 0.90 0.62
N ARG A 111 -11.04 -0.13 -0.05
CA ARG A 111 -11.04 -0.20 -1.51
C ARG A 111 -11.80 0.95 -2.15
N ASN A 112 -12.98 1.28 -1.63
CA ASN A 112 -13.81 2.37 -2.14
C ASN A 112 -13.13 3.73 -1.97
N SER A 113 -12.48 3.98 -0.83
CA SER A 113 -11.69 5.21 -0.62
C SER A 113 -10.54 5.34 -1.62
N ILE A 114 -9.83 4.24 -1.91
CA ILE A 114 -8.77 4.23 -2.92
C ILE A 114 -9.35 4.41 -4.33
N THR A 115 -10.51 3.81 -4.64
CA THR A 115 -11.20 4.02 -5.93
C THR A 115 -11.55 5.49 -6.11
N TYR A 116 -12.15 6.13 -5.10
CA TYR A 116 -12.50 7.54 -5.15
C TYR A 116 -11.25 8.43 -5.35
N TYR A 117 -10.14 8.09 -4.69
CA TYR A 117 -8.86 8.77 -4.90
C TYR A 117 -8.36 8.62 -6.35
N LEU A 118 -8.40 7.40 -6.91
CA LEU A 118 -8.00 7.13 -8.29
C LEU A 118 -8.89 7.86 -9.31
N GLU A 119 -10.20 7.87 -9.11
CA GLU A 119 -11.14 8.60 -9.97
C GLU A 119 -10.87 10.11 -9.93
N THR A 120 -10.63 10.66 -8.73
CA THR A 120 -10.25 12.08 -8.55
C THR A 120 -8.92 12.40 -9.24
N LEU A 121 -7.96 11.49 -9.25
CA LEU A 121 -6.72 11.70 -10.01
C LEU A 121 -6.94 11.63 -11.52
N ARG A 122 -7.80 10.71 -12.00
CA ARG A 122 -8.11 10.56 -13.44
C ARG A 122 -8.81 11.79 -14.02
N THR A 123 -9.61 12.50 -13.24
CA THR A 123 -10.25 13.74 -13.74
C THR A 123 -9.26 14.86 -13.98
N VAL A 124 -8.07 14.81 -13.35
CA VAL A 124 -7.07 15.86 -13.49
C VAL A 124 -5.79 15.44 -14.23
N HIS A 125 -5.51 14.14 -14.29
CA HIS A 125 -4.36 13.58 -14.99
C HIS A 125 -4.83 12.49 -15.94
N ILE A 126 -4.36 12.54 -17.19
CA ILE A 126 -4.56 11.45 -18.15
C ILE A 126 -3.62 10.31 -17.73
N VAL A 127 -4.17 9.40 -16.93
CA VAL A 127 -3.50 8.21 -16.43
C VAL A 127 -4.01 7.02 -17.23
N ASP A 128 -3.55 6.88 -18.48
CA ASP A 128 -3.87 5.73 -19.33
C ASP A 128 -2.95 4.57 -18.98
N GLY A 129 -3.49 3.59 -18.26
CA GLY A 129 -2.79 2.35 -17.94
C GLY A 129 -2.90 1.33 -19.05
N ASN A 130 -1.82 1.13 -19.79
CA ASN A 130 -1.70 0.06 -20.79
C ASN A 130 -0.94 -1.17 -20.28
N LYS A 131 -0.54 -1.19 -19.00
CA LYS A 131 0.27 -2.27 -18.43
C LYS A 131 -0.27 -2.71 -17.08
N VAL A 132 -0.50 -4.01 -16.96
CA VAL A 132 -0.81 -4.67 -15.69
C VAL A 132 0.50 -5.13 -15.04
N PRO A 133 0.76 -4.77 -13.77
CA PRO A 133 1.94 -5.25 -13.06
C PRO A 133 1.85 -6.75 -12.73
N PRO A 134 2.99 -7.45 -12.58
CA PRO A 134 3.00 -8.85 -12.21
C PRO A 134 2.34 -9.06 -10.83
N PRO A 135 1.61 -10.17 -10.61
CA PRO A 135 1.07 -10.53 -9.30
C PRO A 135 2.13 -10.56 -8.20
N ILE A 136 1.73 -10.29 -6.96
CA ILE A 136 2.64 -10.32 -5.81
C ILE A 136 3.08 -11.76 -5.52
N ASN A 137 4.36 -11.95 -5.17
CA ASN A 137 4.84 -13.24 -4.69
C ASN A 137 4.35 -13.49 -3.25
N LEU A 138 3.61 -14.59 -3.05
CA LEU A 138 3.06 -14.99 -1.76
C LEU A 138 4.02 -15.82 -0.89
N ASP A 139 5.17 -16.24 -1.42
CA ASP A 139 6.15 -17.08 -0.70
C ASP A 139 6.56 -16.52 0.67
N PRO A 140 6.82 -15.20 0.85
CA PRO A 140 7.15 -14.66 2.16
C PRO A 140 6.04 -14.87 3.20
N LEU A 141 4.77 -14.75 2.78
CA LEU A 141 3.61 -14.94 3.65
C LEU A 141 3.46 -16.40 4.05
N ARG A 142 3.61 -17.31 3.08
CA ARG A 142 3.56 -18.75 3.31
C ARG A 142 4.66 -19.21 4.26
N LYS A 143 5.89 -18.70 4.09
CA LYS A 143 7.03 -19.00 4.98
C LYS A 143 6.80 -18.50 6.41
N ALA A 144 6.05 -17.42 6.59
CA ALA A 144 5.68 -16.90 7.90
C ALA A 144 4.48 -17.62 8.55
N GLY A 145 3.93 -18.66 7.90
CA GLY A 145 2.80 -19.43 8.40
C GLY A 145 1.44 -18.77 8.21
N ILE A 146 1.35 -17.69 7.42
CA ILE A 146 0.07 -17.08 7.06
C ILE A 146 -0.64 -18.01 6.06
N PRO A 147 -1.88 -18.45 6.34
CA PRO A 147 -2.64 -19.26 5.39
C PRO A 147 -2.93 -18.45 4.12
N VAL A 148 -2.30 -18.83 3.01
CA VAL A 148 -2.53 -18.27 1.69
C VAL A 148 -2.62 -19.40 0.66
N VAL A 149 -3.41 -19.19 -0.39
CA VAL A 149 -3.49 -20.13 -1.53
C VAL A 149 -2.13 -20.30 -2.22
N ALA A 150 -2.03 -21.34 -3.05
CA ALA A 150 -0.85 -21.54 -3.89
C ALA A 150 -0.68 -20.38 -4.90
N GLN A 151 0.57 -20.06 -5.24
CA GLN A 151 0.90 -18.91 -6.10
C GLN A 151 0.13 -18.92 -7.43
N HIS A 152 0.06 -20.09 -8.09
CA HIS A 152 -0.65 -20.25 -9.36
C HIS A 152 -2.17 -20.04 -9.23
N ILE A 153 -2.77 -20.34 -8.07
CA ILE A 153 -4.21 -20.10 -7.83
C ILE A 153 -4.46 -18.60 -7.74
N TYR A 154 -3.62 -17.89 -6.99
CA TYR A 154 -3.70 -16.44 -6.88
C TYR A 154 -3.49 -15.72 -8.22
N GLU A 155 -2.50 -16.15 -8.99
CA GLU A 155 -2.25 -15.62 -10.34
C GLU A 155 -3.41 -15.87 -11.30
N ALA A 156 -4.01 -17.06 -11.23
CA ALA A 156 -5.19 -17.39 -12.03
C ALA A 156 -6.41 -16.56 -11.62
N GLU A 157 -6.61 -16.31 -10.33
CA GLU A 157 -7.70 -15.47 -9.82
C GLU A 157 -7.58 -14.02 -10.33
N ILE A 158 -6.36 -13.44 -10.23
CA ILE A 158 -6.09 -12.11 -10.78
C ILE A 158 -6.34 -12.08 -12.29
N SER A 159 -5.86 -13.08 -13.03
CA SER A 159 -5.95 -13.10 -14.49
C SER A 159 -7.37 -13.25 -15.01
N LYS A 160 -8.27 -13.88 -14.23
CA LYS A 160 -9.69 -14.06 -14.59
C LYS A 160 -10.55 -12.86 -14.19
N ASN A 161 -10.13 -12.08 -13.21
CA ASN A 161 -10.91 -10.97 -12.68
C ASN A 161 -10.54 -9.65 -13.36
N LYS A 162 -11.35 -9.27 -14.35
CA LYS A 162 -11.15 -8.03 -15.13
C LYS A 162 -11.10 -6.78 -14.26
N GLU A 163 -11.95 -6.67 -13.24
CA GLU A 163 -11.98 -5.50 -12.36
C GLU A 163 -10.66 -5.32 -11.60
N ILE A 164 -10.06 -6.44 -11.15
CA ILE A 164 -8.74 -6.42 -10.51
C ILE A 164 -7.66 -6.00 -11.52
N LEU A 165 -7.69 -6.51 -12.75
CA LEU A 165 -6.73 -6.12 -13.79
C LEU A 165 -6.82 -4.62 -14.12
N ASP A 166 -8.01 -4.10 -14.33
CA ASP A 166 -8.26 -2.68 -14.64
C ASP A 166 -7.80 -1.77 -13.49
N ARG A 167 -8.08 -2.19 -12.25
CA ARG A 167 -7.60 -1.50 -11.05
C ARG A 167 -6.08 -1.50 -10.96
N ARG A 168 -5.43 -2.65 -11.13
CA ARG A 168 -3.96 -2.76 -11.07
C ARG A 168 -3.28 -1.99 -12.20
N SER A 169 -3.91 -1.91 -13.37
CA SER A 169 -3.47 -1.04 -14.47
C SER A 169 -3.53 0.44 -14.09
N SER A 170 -4.63 0.86 -13.44
CA SER A 170 -4.81 2.24 -12.96
C SER A 170 -3.77 2.61 -11.88
N LEU A 171 -3.50 1.71 -10.95
CA LEU A 171 -2.45 1.89 -9.93
C LEU A 171 -1.06 1.98 -10.56
N TRP A 172 -0.75 1.12 -11.53
CA TRP A 172 0.53 1.14 -12.22
C TRP A 172 0.74 2.48 -12.92
N ALA A 173 -0.28 2.97 -13.61
CA ALA A 173 -0.23 4.23 -14.30
C ALA A 173 -0.06 5.39 -13.31
N MET A 174 -0.77 5.38 -12.17
CA MET A 174 -0.59 6.36 -11.08
C MET A 174 0.84 6.36 -10.51
N VAL A 175 1.45 5.19 -10.31
CA VAL A 175 2.85 5.09 -9.83
C VAL A 175 3.80 5.69 -10.87
N LYS A 176 3.56 5.41 -12.15
CA LYS A 176 4.40 5.87 -13.25
C LYS A 176 4.29 7.37 -13.50
N SER A 177 3.10 7.92 -13.50
CA SER A 177 2.91 9.37 -13.65
C SER A 177 3.46 10.14 -12.44
N GLY A 178 3.56 9.51 -11.26
CA GLY A 178 4.30 10.05 -10.11
C GLY A 178 5.83 10.01 -10.24
N GLY A 179 6.38 9.50 -11.36
CA GLY A 179 7.83 9.40 -11.58
C GLY A 179 8.49 8.17 -10.93
N HIS A 180 7.70 7.19 -10.48
CA HIS A 180 8.18 6.03 -9.73
C HIS A 180 8.15 4.73 -10.56
N THR A 181 8.79 3.70 -10.00
CA THR A 181 8.85 2.35 -10.57
C THR A 181 7.96 1.40 -9.77
N TRP A 182 7.46 0.35 -10.43
CA TRP A 182 6.59 -0.61 -9.73
C TRP A 182 7.37 -1.39 -8.67
N GLU A 183 8.67 -1.58 -8.90
CA GLU A 183 9.61 -2.17 -7.97
C GLU A 183 9.67 -1.41 -6.64
N GLN A 184 9.47 -0.09 -6.65
CA GLN A 184 9.39 0.75 -5.44
C GLN A 184 8.06 0.58 -4.68
N VAL A 185 7.03 -0.04 -5.27
CA VAL A 185 5.82 -0.47 -4.54
C VAL A 185 6.12 -1.72 -3.73
N LEU A 186 6.93 -2.62 -4.30
CA LEU A 186 7.28 -3.92 -3.72
C LEU A 186 8.43 -3.85 -2.72
N THR A 187 9.20 -2.76 -2.73
CA THR A 187 10.40 -2.59 -1.91
C THR A 187 10.33 -1.33 -1.06
N MET A 188 11.00 -1.38 0.09
CA MET A 188 11.30 -0.21 0.90
C MET A 188 12.81 -0.11 1.11
N PRO A 189 13.47 0.92 0.57
CA PRO A 189 14.91 1.06 0.75
C PRO A 189 15.30 1.34 2.21
N LYS A 190 14.52 2.14 2.96
CA LYS A 190 14.79 2.40 4.39
C LYS A 190 14.58 1.17 5.27
N PHE A 191 13.47 0.43 5.08
CA PHE A 191 13.16 -0.73 5.92
C PHE A 191 14.20 -1.85 5.80
N LYS A 192 14.76 -2.09 4.59
CA LYS A 192 15.84 -3.08 4.43
C LYS A 192 17.08 -2.67 5.22
N ALA A 193 17.46 -1.40 5.18
CA ALA A 193 18.60 -0.89 5.96
C ALA A 193 18.34 -0.96 7.48
N ASP A 194 17.14 -0.58 7.93
CA ASP A 194 16.77 -0.61 9.35
C ASP A 194 16.66 -2.04 9.88
N LEU A 195 16.13 -2.98 9.09
CA LEU A 195 16.03 -4.39 9.45
C LEU A 195 17.41 -5.05 9.54
N GLU A 196 18.30 -4.80 8.57
CA GLU A 196 19.66 -5.31 8.62
C GLU A 196 20.45 -4.70 9.80
N ARG A 197 20.21 -3.42 10.12
CA ARG A 197 20.77 -2.77 11.31
C ARG A 197 20.22 -3.36 12.61
N TYR A 198 18.93 -3.69 12.68
CA TYR A 198 18.32 -4.34 13.85
C TYR A 198 18.82 -5.77 14.04
N LYS A 199 18.96 -6.55 12.96
CA LYS A 199 19.55 -7.91 13.01
C LYS A 199 21.01 -7.87 13.48
N ALA A 200 21.80 -6.93 12.97
CA ALA A 200 23.18 -6.73 13.43
C ALA A 200 23.23 -6.40 14.94
N LEU A 201 22.33 -5.55 15.43
CA LEU A 201 22.20 -5.24 16.87
C LEU A 201 21.74 -6.44 17.72
N ALA A 202 20.97 -7.37 17.14
CA ALA A 202 20.51 -8.58 17.81
C ALA A 202 21.60 -9.68 17.84
N GLU A 203 22.52 -9.68 16.89
CA GLU A 203 23.65 -10.63 16.80
C GLU A 203 24.87 -10.18 17.63
N ASP A 204 25.13 -8.87 17.73
CA ASP A 204 26.28 -8.34 18.48
C ASP A 204 26.02 -8.11 19.99
N GLY A 205 24.77 -8.31 20.45
CA GLY A 205 24.34 -7.90 21.78
C GLY A 205 24.30 -6.36 21.92
N PRO A 206 23.54 -5.80 22.88
CA PRO A 206 23.47 -4.35 23.03
C PRO A 206 24.89 -3.80 23.27
N PRO A 207 25.32 -2.74 22.58
CA PRO A 207 26.60 -2.11 22.88
C PRO A 207 26.57 -1.69 24.35
N ASN A 208 27.57 -2.14 25.12
CA ASN A 208 27.76 -1.73 26.50
C ASN A 208 27.70 -0.20 26.56
N CYS A 209 26.64 0.32 27.16
CA CYS A 209 26.54 1.73 27.50
C CYS A 209 27.63 2.03 28.53
N VAL A 210 28.65 2.79 28.12
CA VAL A 210 29.51 3.57 29.01
C VAL A 210 29.01 5.01 28.95
#